data_AF-A0A8B3S3T9-F1
#
_entry.id   AF-A0A8B3S3T9-F1
#
_cell.length_a   1.000
_cell.length_b   1.000
_cell.length_c   1.000
_cell.angle_alpha   90.00
_cell.angle_beta   90.00
_cell.angle_gamma   90.00
#
_symmetry.space_group_name_H-M   'P 1'
#
loop_
_entity.id
_entity.type
_entity.pdbx_description
1 polymer ?
#
loop_
_entity_poly.entity_id
_entity_poly.type
_entity_poly.pdbx_seq_one_letter_code
_entity_poly.pdbx_strand_id
1 'polypeptide(L)'
;MVVVLVFAVLFAMLAFISAGIGIASAVTIPDKPSLIQTDNKILTNCSPGWHGTVILDCEDLGNWSLESDTSSNGNLELVPGFIGNAVQLNWDIGTGDWVQGKYTFTKPIDLSNYDIFGVSFHGSDSTPNRVCLMFADTNDVFYGCNFDEINGIDRWMENIAVPRKLFYKFWGGNTADAEIDWSNIKRFFFVVKRPGGGSGQLTIDHLQADNVQQWNRQDKYHASTGDSNAARDAVDYILSQQKDTGLFISWKGEPSPKAWLYDQALVLRVLTREGIWLNGNPINNEALKADKLVDFISNQQMEDGHWPRGWDPETGAILSYDEWVGDQAWMTFALQIYRLKSGNDSVEPIINDAVEWLKEKINMNTGKVVDSTEGNVDVWWAMTATENIEEAERIKEYLLSIWDHDLKYWPRGFNDPVVAIDCQTWLFHFARSHWVNEKEKGIEALSFARKTLVTTDENDTICGFDGMGPVSVWCEGTAQYVAAGGEDSQFFLNNLMSIQNPDGSLPGCPDTKTWTGCFGWLSPWSGLAPTAWFYFAITGDPFHLNLEGDLNHDNEITPVDAVIALKLSVSGEYDPIGDVDDDSQITSLDALMILQTAAGVVSL
;
A
#
# COMPACT_ATOMS: atom_id res chain seq x y z
N MET A 1 20.91 -66.30 6.27
CA MET A 1 20.06 -66.37 7.49
C MET A 1 20.28 -65.16 8.41
N VAL A 2 20.33 -63.94 7.85
CA VAL A 2 20.43 -62.66 8.59
C VAL A 2 19.50 -61.57 7.99
N VAL A 3 18.81 -61.85 6.87
CA VAL A 3 17.94 -60.87 6.18
C VAL A 3 16.45 -61.03 6.52
N VAL A 4 16.07 -62.09 7.26
CA VAL A 4 14.66 -62.34 7.64
C VAL A 4 14.31 -61.82 9.05
N LEU A 5 15.31 -61.46 9.88
CA LEU A 5 15.06 -60.96 11.23
C LEU A 5 14.87 -59.44 11.34
N VAL A 6 15.26 -58.66 10.32
CA VAL A 6 15.12 -57.19 10.33
C VAL A 6 13.71 -56.75 9.91
N PHE A 7 13.02 -57.54 9.09
CA PHE A 7 11.65 -57.23 8.65
C PHE A 7 10.57 -57.54 9.70
N ALA A 8 10.82 -58.47 10.64
CA ALA A 8 9.86 -58.80 11.70
C ALA A 8 9.84 -57.75 12.83
N VAL A 9 10.94 -57.03 13.06
CA VAL A 9 11.03 -55.98 14.10
C VAL A 9 10.47 -54.64 13.59
N LEU A 10 10.59 -54.35 12.29
CA LEU A 10 9.98 -53.15 11.70
C LEU A 10 8.44 -53.21 11.64
N PHE A 11 7.86 -54.40 11.45
CA PHE A 11 6.40 -54.57 11.43
C PHE A 11 5.74 -54.56 12.82
N ALA A 12 6.48 -54.92 13.88
CA ALA A 12 6.00 -54.85 15.26
C ALA A 12 6.07 -53.43 15.85
N MET A 13 6.97 -52.57 15.35
CA MET A 13 7.02 -51.15 15.74
C MET A 13 5.94 -50.29 15.05
N LEU A 14 5.47 -50.67 13.85
CA LEU A 14 4.35 -49.99 13.18
C LEU A 14 2.97 -50.33 13.76
N ALA A 15 2.85 -51.38 14.58
CA ALA A 15 1.58 -51.79 15.19
C ALA A 15 1.34 -51.22 16.61
N PHE A 16 2.31 -50.50 17.19
CA PHE A 16 2.21 -49.91 18.53
C PHE A 16 2.07 -48.37 18.54
N ILE A 17 2.08 -47.72 17.38
CA ILE A 17 1.81 -46.27 17.25
C ILE A 17 0.32 -45.99 16.95
N SER A 18 -0.50 -47.03 16.72
CA SER A 18 -1.93 -46.90 16.40
C SER A 18 -2.90 -47.12 17.57
N ALA A 19 -2.41 -47.19 18.81
CA ALA A 19 -3.27 -47.32 19.99
C ALA A 19 -2.73 -46.46 21.16
N GLY A 20 -3.23 -45.24 21.28
CA GLY A 20 -3.03 -44.44 22.50
C GLY A 20 -2.62 -43.00 22.29
N ILE A 21 -3.30 -42.26 21.41
CA ILE A 21 -3.44 -40.81 21.58
C ILE A 21 -4.93 -40.55 21.52
N GLY A 22 -5.51 -40.21 22.67
CA GLY A 22 -6.84 -39.61 22.72
C GLY A 22 -6.73 -38.22 22.10
N ILE A 23 -6.81 -38.17 20.78
CA ILE A 23 -6.96 -36.93 20.04
C ILE A 23 -8.34 -36.42 20.46
N ALA A 24 -8.37 -35.29 21.18
CA ALA A 24 -9.58 -34.49 21.28
C ALA A 24 -10.02 -34.25 19.85
N SER A 25 -11.14 -34.85 19.46
CA SER A 25 -11.71 -34.66 18.14
C SER A 25 -11.93 -33.18 17.93
N ALA A 26 -11.02 -32.53 17.20
CA ALA A 26 -11.27 -31.24 16.60
C ALA A 26 -12.59 -31.40 15.86
N VAL A 27 -13.61 -30.67 16.32
CA VAL A 27 -14.85 -30.58 15.58
C VAL A 27 -14.46 -29.88 14.30
N THR A 28 -14.34 -30.63 13.21
CA THR A 28 -14.39 -30.09 11.86
C THR A 28 -15.61 -29.20 11.81
N ILE A 29 -15.39 -27.89 11.60
CA ILE A 29 -16.42 -26.99 11.12
C ILE A 29 -17.04 -27.75 9.94
N PRO A 30 -18.35 -28.09 9.97
CA PRO A 30 -18.93 -28.72 8.81
C PRO A 30 -18.66 -27.78 7.64
N ASP A 31 -17.95 -28.28 6.63
CA ASP A 31 -17.97 -27.70 5.29
C ASP A 31 -19.44 -27.67 4.89
N LYS A 32 -20.17 -26.60 5.26
CA LYS A 32 -21.30 -26.18 4.47
C LYS A 32 -20.66 -25.93 3.12
N PRO A 33 -21.03 -26.68 2.05
CA PRO A 33 -20.56 -26.34 0.72
C PRO A 33 -20.80 -24.85 0.55
N SER A 34 -19.71 -24.11 0.31
CA SER A 34 -19.69 -22.66 0.29
C SER A 34 -20.90 -22.15 -0.48
N LEU A 35 -21.84 -21.49 0.20
CA LEU A 35 -22.76 -20.57 -0.49
C LEU A 35 -21.95 -19.44 -1.18
N ILE A 36 -20.67 -19.29 -0.80
CA ILE A 36 -19.62 -18.51 -1.45
C ILE A 36 -18.94 -19.26 -2.63
N GLN A 37 -19.52 -20.35 -3.13
CA GLN A 37 -19.38 -20.64 -4.56
C GLN A 37 -20.44 -19.79 -5.25
N THR A 38 -20.13 -18.51 -5.41
CA THR A 38 -20.93 -17.62 -6.23
C THR A 38 -21.08 -18.25 -7.60
N ASP A 39 -22.31 -18.27 -8.09
CA ASP A 39 -22.70 -18.59 -9.46
C ASP A 39 -21.65 -18.16 -10.49
N ASN A 40 -20.75 -19.06 -10.94
CA ASN A 40 -19.89 -18.84 -12.11
C ASN A 40 -19.33 -17.40 -12.28
N LYS A 41 -19.05 -16.65 -11.20
CA LYS A 41 -18.17 -15.49 -11.27
C LYS A 41 -16.81 -16.14 -11.41
N ILE A 42 -16.45 -16.36 -12.68
CA ILE A 42 -15.10 -16.66 -13.14
C ILE A 42 -14.17 -15.85 -12.24
N LEU A 43 -13.11 -16.48 -11.70
CA LEU A 43 -11.99 -15.76 -11.09
C LEU A 43 -11.52 -14.71 -12.09
N THR A 44 -12.14 -13.55 -12.06
CA THR A 44 -11.81 -12.40 -12.87
C THR A 44 -10.59 -11.78 -12.22
N ASN A 45 -9.74 -11.16 -13.03
CA ASN A 45 -8.64 -10.34 -12.50
C ASN A 45 -9.15 -9.23 -11.56
N CYS A 46 -10.45 -8.95 -11.55
CA CYS A 46 -11.12 -8.22 -10.49
C CYS A 46 -11.93 -9.14 -9.57
N SER A 47 -11.35 -9.51 -8.44
CA SER A 47 -12.07 -10.16 -7.33
C SER A 47 -11.68 -9.42 -6.06
N PRO A 48 -12.55 -8.57 -5.50
CA PRO A 48 -12.29 -7.91 -4.25
C PRO A 48 -12.06 -8.92 -3.12
N GLY A 49 -11.03 -8.66 -2.32
CA GLY A 49 -10.63 -9.50 -1.20
C GLY A 49 -10.16 -10.92 -1.56
N TRP A 50 -10.15 -11.78 -0.54
CA TRP A 50 -9.74 -13.19 -0.63
C TRP A 50 -10.88 -14.10 -0.14
N HIS A 51 -10.79 -15.40 -0.45
CA HIS A 51 -11.75 -16.40 0.03
C HIS A 51 -11.06 -17.36 0.97
N GLY A 52 -11.57 -17.50 2.18
CA GLY A 52 -11.12 -18.49 3.15
C GLY A 52 -12.27 -19.24 3.78
N THR A 53 -12.06 -19.72 5.00
CA THR A 53 -13.05 -20.51 5.72
C THR A 53 -14.08 -19.59 6.36
N VAL A 54 -15.34 -19.73 5.98
CA VAL A 54 -16.45 -18.99 6.61
C VAL A 54 -16.62 -19.45 8.05
N ILE A 55 -16.46 -18.51 8.98
CA ILE A 55 -16.64 -18.73 10.42
C ILE A 55 -18.07 -18.35 10.83
N LEU A 56 -18.61 -17.27 10.25
CA LEU A 56 -19.98 -16.80 10.45
C LEU A 56 -20.57 -16.37 9.10
N ASP A 57 -21.74 -16.90 8.74
CA ASP A 57 -22.45 -16.59 7.49
C ASP A 57 -23.57 -15.54 7.64
N CYS A 58 -23.92 -15.17 8.89
CA CYS A 58 -24.95 -14.18 9.26
C CYS A 58 -26.33 -14.33 8.56
N GLU A 59 -26.67 -15.54 8.10
CA GLU A 59 -27.93 -15.82 7.40
C GLU A 59 -29.16 -15.90 8.34
N ASP A 60 -28.94 -16.02 9.65
CA ASP A 60 -29.99 -16.08 10.66
C ASP A 60 -29.60 -15.42 11.99
N LEU A 61 -30.60 -15.12 12.83
CA LEU A 61 -30.43 -14.48 14.14
C LEU A 61 -30.33 -15.46 15.33
N GLY A 62 -30.35 -16.78 15.10
CA GLY A 62 -30.58 -17.78 16.15
C GLY A 62 -29.56 -17.77 17.29
N ASN A 63 -28.30 -17.44 16.97
CA ASN A 63 -27.21 -17.35 17.95
C ASN A 63 -26.78 -15.90 18.26
N TRP A 64 -27.51 -14.93 17.69
CA TRP A 64 -27.26 -13.52 17.89
C TRP A 64 -28.05 -12.98 19.07
N SER A 65 -27.45 -12.04 19.78
CA SER A 65 -28.11 -11.29 20.85
C SER A 65 -27.59 -9.86 20.87
N LEU A 66 -28.48 -8.93 21.22
CA LEU A 66 -28.13 -7.54 21.42
C LEU A 66 -27.65 -7.33 22.86
N GLU A 67 -26.56 -6.58 23.01
CA GLU A 67 -26.15 -6.02 24.29
C GLU A 67 -25.89 -4.51 24.11
N SER A 68 -26.11 -3.72 25.15
CA SER A 68 -25.87 -2.28 25.11
C SER A 68 -25.52 -1.74 26.48
N ASP A 69 -24.87 -0.57 26.49
CA ASP A 69 -24.64 0.18 27.71
C ASP A 69 -25.96 0.73 28.30
N THR A 70 -25.89 1.14 29.57
CA THR A 70 -26.98 1.82 30.25
C THR A 70 -27.32 3.12 29.52
N SER A 71 -28.58 3.29 29.11
CA SER A 71 -29.07 4.44 28.33
C SER A 71 -28.72 4.42 26.83
N SER A 72 -28.17 3.31 26.33
CA SER A 72 -28.14 2.99 24.91
C SER A 72 -29.19 1.92 24.59
N ASN A 73 -29.70 1.92 23.36
CA ASN A 73 -30.65 0.93 22.87
C ASN A 73 -30.32 0.52 21.44
N GLY A 74 -30.94 -0.56 20.96
CA GLY A 74 -30.75 -1.03 19.59
C GLY A 74 -31.63 -2.23 19.29
N ASN A 75 -31.42 -2.83 18.12
CA ASN A 75 -31.96 -4.12 17.75
C ASN A 75 -31.07 -4.79 16.69
N LEU A 76 -31.26 -6.11 16.55
CA LEU A 76 -30.68 -6.89 15.45
C LEU A 76 -31.81 -7.34 14.53
N GLU A 77 -31.60 -7.21 13.24
CA GLU A 77 -32.53 -7.70 12.21
C GLU A 77 -31.79 -8.35 11.04
N LEU A 78 -32.51 -9.15 10.27
CA LEU A 78 -32.00 -9.68 9.00
C LEU A 78 -32.37 -8.73 7.87
N VAL A 79 -31.39 -8.37 7.06
CA VAL A 79 -31.55 -7.54 5.87
C VAL A 79 -30.92 -8.25 4.67
N PRO A 80 -31.22 -7.85 3.43
CA PRO A 80 -30.48 -8.33 2.27
C PRO A 80 -28.97 -8.08 2.44
N GLY A 81 -28.19 -9.13 2.29
CA GLY A 81 -26.74 -9.09 2.37
C GLY A 81 -26.07 -8.81 1.02
N PHE A 82 -24.74 -8.73 1.04
CA PHE A 82 -23.91 -8.86 -0.15
C PHE A 82 -24.10 -10.25 -0.77
N ILE A 83 -24.18 -11.28 0.08
CA ILE A 83 -24.58 -12.64 -0.28
C ILE A 83 -25.75 -13.02 0.63
N GLY A 84 -26.89 -13.40 0.06
CA GLY A 84 -28.02 -13.90 0.85
C GLY A 84 -28.57 -12.85 1.83
N ASN A 85 -28.61 -13.19 3.12
CA ASN A 85 -28.99 -12.28 4.20
C ASN A 85 -27.79 -11.89 5.04
N ALA A 86 -27.87 -10.70 5.64
CA ALA A 86 -26.90 -10.18 6.57
C ALA A 86 -27.56 -9.77 7.89
N VAL A 87 -26.77 -9.67 8.95
CA VAL A 87 -27.23 -9.17 10.25
C VAL A 87 -26.95 -7.68 10.35
N GLN A 88 -28.01 -6.90 10.51
CA GLN A 88 -27.93 -5.46 10.75
C GLN A 88 -28.05 -5.17 12.24
N LEU A 89 -27.11 -4.39 12.76
CA LEU A 89 -27.23 -3.72 14.05
C LEU A 89 -27.77 -2.32 13.85
N ASN A 90 -28.98 -2.10 14.34
CA ASN A 90 -29.55 -0.77 14.52
C ASN A 90 -29.23 -0.28 15.92
N TRP A 91 -28.71 0.94 16.07
CA TRP A 91 -28.39 1.52 17.37
C TRP A 91 -29.00 2.90 17.59
N ASP A 92 -29.18 3.23 18.85
CA ASP A 92 -29.26 4.59 19.38
C ASP A 92 -28.44 4.63 20.68
N ILE A 93 -27.26 5.24 20.62
CA ILE A 93 -26.33 5.30 21.75
C ILE A 93 -26.89 6.20 22.86
N GLY A 94 -27.78 7.16 22.55
CA GLY A 94 -28.36 8.07 23.53
C GLY A 94 -27.27 8.78 24.37
N THR A 95 -27.33 8.59 25.69
CA THR A 95 -26.31 9.08 26.63
C THR A 95 -25.38 7.98 27.17
N GLY A 96 -25.57 6.72 26.76
CA GLY A 96 -24.63 5.63 27.07
C GLY A 96 -23.42 5.66 26.13
N ASP A 97 -22.60 4.60 26.17
CA ASP A 97 -21.31 4.55 25.47
C ASP A 97 -21.24 3.61 24.27
N TRP A 98 -22.03 2.52 24.24
CA TRP A 98 -21.93 1.48 23.20
C TRP A 98 -23.19 0.63 23.01
N VAL A 99 -23.29 0.03 21.83
CA VAL A 99 -24.27 -1.01 21.45
C VAL A 99 -23.53 -2.08 20.65
N GLN A 100 -23.83 -3.37 20.85
CA GLN A 100 -23.16 -4.45 20.13
C GLN A 100 -24.09 -5.60 19.73
N GLY A 101 -23.77 -6.20 18.58
CA GLY A 101 -24.21 -7.54 18.24
C GLY A 101 -23.24 -8.57 18.79
N LYS A 102 -23.74 -9.53 19.58
CA LYS A 102 -22.97 -10.67 20.09
C LYS A 102 -23.44 -11.96 19.43
N TYR A 103 -22.53 -12.65 18.76
CA TYR A 103 -22.71 -14.02 18.31
C TYR A 103 -22.14 -15.00 19.34
N THR A 104 -22.91 -16.05 19.68
CA THR A 104 -22.42 -17.15 20.54
C THR A 104 -22.33 -18.44 19.73
N PHE A 105 -21.12 -18.97 19.56
CA PHE A 105 -20.96 -20.25 18.89
C PHE A 105 -21.61 -21.37 19.71
N THR A 106 -22.32 -22.28 19.04
CA THR A 106 -23.00 -23.42 19.70
C THR A 106 -22.02 -24.35 20.42
N LYS A 107 -20.77 -24.39 19.93
CA LYS A 107 -19.60 -24.98 20.58
C LYS A 107 -18.42 -24.05 20.37
N PRO A 108 -17.44 -24.00 21.30
CA PRO A 108 -16.20 -23.31 21.05
C PRO A 108 -15.54 -23.81 19.74
N ILE A 109 -14.95 -22.89 19.01
CA ILE A 109 -14.26 -23.16 17.74
C ILE A 109 -12.75 -22.92 17.89
N ASP A 110 -11.98 -23.65 17.08
CA ASP A 110 -10.53 -23.51 17.00
C ASP A 110 -10.16 -22.57 15.85
N LEU A 111 -9.58 -21.44 16.20
CA LEU A 111 -9.05 -20.43 15.28
C LEU A 111 -7.52 -20.32 15.35
N SER A 112 -6.84 -21.25 16.04
CA SER A 112 -5.39 -21.18 16.28
C SER A 112 -4.55 -21.21 15.00
N ASN A 113 -5.06 -21.90 13.97
CA ASN A 113 -4.40 -22.05 12.66
C ASN A 113 -4.63 -20.88 11.69
N TYR A 114 -5.47 -19.90 12.05
CA TYR A 114 -5.73 -18.72 11.22
C TYR A 114 -4.94 -17.51 11.72
N ASP A 115 -4.39 -16.74 10.79
CA ASP A 115 -3.57 -15.57 11.06
C ASP A 115 -4.14 -14.27 10.44
N ILE A 116 -5.21 -14.39 9.64
CA ILE A 116 -5.95 -13.27 9.08
C ILE A 116 -7.46 -13.53 9.09
N PHE A 117 -8.24 -12.47 9.31
CA PHE A 117 -9.69 -12.47 9.24
C PHE A 117 -10.18 -11.56 8.12
N GLY A 118 -11.29 -11.93 7.49
CA GLY A 118 -11.99 -11.12 6.50
C GLY A 118 -13.39 -10.82 7.01
N VAL A 119 -13.79 -9.55 7.01
CA VAL A 119 -15.14 -9.13 7.40
C VAL A 119 -15.75 -8.26 6.31
N SER A 120 -16.98 -8.58 5.93
CA SER A 120 -17.75 -7.80 4.97
C SER A 120 -18.78 -6.93 5.69
N PHE A 121 -18.65 -5.61 5.53
CA PHE A 121 -19.47 -4.61 6.21
C PHE A 121 -20.22 -3.72 5.25
N HIS A 122 -21.37 -3.20 5.69
CA HIS A 122 -22.04 -2.08 5.06
C HIS A 122 -22.45 -1.08 6.16
N GLY A 123 -21.92 0.13 6.09
CA GLY A 123 -22.29 1.22 6.99
C GLY A 123 -23.59 1.90 6.58
N SER A 124 -23.77 3.13 7.03
CA SER A 124 -24.85 4.03 6.60
C SER A 124 -24.38 5.47 6.73
N ASP A 125 -25.09 6.42 6.11
CA ASP A 125 -24.87 7.84 6.36
C ASP A 125 -25.31 8.22 7.79
N SER A 126 -24.45 7.90 8.76
CA SER A 126 -24.69 8.03 10.20
C SER A 126 -23.54 8.77 10.86
N THR A 127 -23.78 9.27 12.08
CA THR A 127 -22.74 9.95 12.87
C THR A 127 -21.50 9.03 13.00
N PRO A 128 -20.30 9.52 12.67
CA PRO A 128 -19.08 8.74 12.80
C PRO A 128 -18.88 8.24 14.24
N ASN A 129 -18.74 6.92 14.37
CA ASN A 129 -18.50 6.21 15.61
C ASN A 129 -17.32 5.27 15.44
N ARG A 130 -16.81 4.75 16.56
CA ARG A 130 -15.80 3.69 16.53
C ARG A 130 -16.51 2.35 16.46
N VAL A 131 -16.16 1.55 15.46
CA VAL A 131 -16.57 0.15 15.37
C VAL A 131 -15.46 -0.72 15.93
N CYS A 132 -15.81 -1.77 16.65
CA CYS A 132 -14.83 -2.72 17.18
C CYS A 132 -15.25 -4.15 16.90
N LEU A 133 -14.33 -4.92 16.34
CA LEU A 133 -14.44 -6.37 16.23
C LEU A 133 -13.82 -7.00 17.46
N MET A 134 -14.49 -7.97 18.08
CA MET A 134 -13.94 -8.67 19.24
C MET A 134 -14.20 -10.17 19.19
N PHE A 135 -13.26 -10.92 19.75
CA PHE A 135 -13.41 -12.33 20.09
C PHE A 135 -13.31 -12.52 21.60
N ALA A 136 -14.04 -13.51 22.11
CA ALA A 136 -13.86 -13.98 23.49
C ALA A 136 -13.80 -15.49 23.57
N ASP A 137 -12.81 -15.99 24.32
CA ASP A 137 -12.63 -17.41 24.58
C ASP A 137 -13.60 -17.94 25.67
N THR A 138 -13.46 -19.22 26.01
CA THR A 138 -14.22 -19.88 27.08
C THR A 138 -13.85 -19.39 28.48
N ASN A 139 -12.74 -18.68 28.65
CA ASN A 139 -12.24 -18.15 29.92
C ASN A 139 -12.61 -16.66 30.11
N ASP A 140 -13.47 -16.11 29.25
CA ASP A 140 -13.85 -14.71 29.28
C ASP A 140 -12.65 -13.76 29.09
N VAL A 141 -11.65 -14.14 28.29
CA VAL A 141 -10.60 -13.23 27.80
C VAL A 141 -11.04 -12.60 26.48
N PHE A 142 -11.01 -11.27 26.38
CA PHE A 142 -11.51 -10.50 25.23
C PHE A 142 -10.38 -9.82 24.48
N TYR A 143 -10.28 -10.10 23.18
CA TYR A 143 -9.35 -9.41 22.28
C TYR A 143 -10.15 -8.69 21.21
N GLY A 144 -9.72 -7.48 20.84
CA GLY A 144 -10.43 -6.68 19.85
C GLY A 144 -9.52 -5.78 19.03
N CYS A 145 -10.06 -5.24 17.94
CA CYS A 145 -9.45 -4.20 17.12
C CYS A 145 -10.50 -3.11 16.80
N ASN A 146 -10.07 -1.87 16.58
CA ASN A 146 -10.96 -0.73 16.34
C ASN A 146 -10.84 -0.23 14.90
N PHE A 147 -11.96 0.19 14.34
CA PHE A 147 -12.08 0.91 13.07
C PHE A 147 -12.83 2.21 13.35
N ASP A 148 -12.18 3.33 13.10
CA ASP A 148 -12.79 4.64 13.30
C ASP A 148 -13.65 5.01 12.07
N GLU A 149 -14.89 5.43 12.32
CA GLU A 149 -15.79 6.02 11.30
C GLU A 149 -16.26 5.07 10.19
N ILE A 150 -15.90 3.79 10.24
CA ILE A 150 -16.30 2.79 9.23
C ILE A 150 -17.83 2.65 9.09
N ASN A 151 -18.57 2.97 10.15
CA ASN A 151 -20.04 2.96 10.10
C ASN A 151 -20.63 4.06 9.22
N GLY A 152 -19.83 5.07 8.82
CA GLY A 152 -20.20 6.14 7.90
C GLY A 152 -20.09 5.75 6.42
N ILE A 153 -19.54 4.57 6.12
CA ILE A 153 -19.30 4.11 4.75
C ILE A 153 -20.54 3.39 4.24
N ASP A 154 -21.41 4.14 3.55
CA ASP A 154 -22.66 3.66 2.96
C ASP A 154 -22.44 2.90 1.64
N ARG A 155 -21.59 1.86 1.69
CA ARG A 155 -21.40 0.86 0.63
C ARG A 155 -20.85 -0.44 1.24
N TRP A 156 -20.91 -1.52 0.45
CA TRP A 156 -20.24 -2.75 0.84
C TRP A 156 -18.72 -2.58 0.79
N MET A 157 -18.09 -2.87 1.93
CA MET A 157 -16.66 -3.08 2.08
C MET A 157 -16.44 -4.58 2.16
N GLU A 158 -16.01 -5.16 1.06
CA GLU A 158 -15.89 -6.62 0.90
C GLU A 158 -14.59 -7.13 1.52
N ASN A 159 -14.69 -8.05 2.48
CA ASN A 159 -13.53 -8.77 3.03
C ASN A 159 -12.38 -7.88 3.50
N ILE A 160 -12.70 -6.89 4.33
CA ILE A 160 -11.69 -6.07 5.01
C ILE A 160 -10.71 -7.01 5.72
N ALA A 161 -9.45 -6.93 5.31
CA ALA A 161 -8.40 -7.80 5.80
C ALA A 161 -7.93 -7.34 7.19
N VAL A 162 -8.12 -8.18 8.19
CA VAL A 162 -7.76 -7.92 9.59
C VAL A 162 -6.75 -8.96 10.04
N PRO A 163 -5.43 -8.69 9.93
CA PRO A 163 -4.40 -9.50 10.55
C PRO A 163 -4.71 -9.80 12.01
N ARG A 164 -4.53 -11.05 12.46
CA ARG A 164 -4.75 -11.45 13.86
C ARG A 164 -3.93 -10.58 14.83
N LYS A 165 -2.77 -10.07 14.37
CA LYS A 165 -1.89 -9.16 15.13
C LYS A 165 -2.53 -7.79 15.44
N LEU A 166 -3.61 -7.39 14.76
CA LEU A 166 -4.39 -6.20 15.11
C LEU A 166 -5.24 -6.40 16.38
N PHE A 167 -5.52 -7.64 16.75
CA PHE A 167 -6.30 -7.95 17.93
C PHE A 167 -5.41 -7.90 19.17
N TYR A 168 -5.71 -6.99 20.09
CA TYR A 168 -5.02 -6.85 21.36
C TYR A 168 -5.98 -7.10 22.53
N LYS A 169 -5.42 -7.47 23.69
CA LYS A 169 -6.19 -7.70 24.90
C LYS A 169 -6.93 -6.44 25.31
N PHE A 170 -8.25 -6.54 25.40
CA PHE A 170 -9.11 -5.49 25.93
C PHE A 170 -9.28 -5.66 27.44
N TRP A 171 -9.82 -6.80 27.87
CA TRP A 171 -10.01 -7.14 29.30
C TRP A 171 -10.26 -8.64 29.48
N GLY A 172 -10.41 -9.05 30.75
CA GLY A 172 -10.90 -10.38 31.11
C GLY A 172 -9.81 -11.39 31.51
N GLY A 173 -10.25 -12.62 31.76
CA GLY A 173 -9.47 -13.71 32.32
C GLY A 173 -9.34 -13.69 33.85
N ASN A 174 -8.87 -14.81 34.39
CA ASN A 174 -8.69 -15.00 35.85
C ASN A 174 -7.44 -14.31 36.41
N THR A 175 -6.55 -13.83 35.54
CA THR A 175 -5.31 -13.14 35.89
C THR A 175 -5.09 -11.94 34.97
N ALA A 176 -4.31 -10.96 35.43
CA ALA A 176 -3.93 -9.81 34.60
C ALA A 176 -3.20 -10.23 33.31
N ASP A 177 -2.44 -11.33 33.37
CA ASP A 177 -1.63 -11.86 32.26
C ASP A 177 -2.35 -12.96 31.46
N ALA A 178 -3.67 -13.14 31.65
CA ALA A 178 -4.42 -14.13 30.88
C ALA A 178 -4.44 -13.73 29.40
N GLU A 179 -3.93 -14.59 28.53
CA GLU A 179 -3.99 -14.45 27.07
C GLU A 179 -5.21 -15.18 26.51
N ILE A 180 -5.67 -14.75 25.33
CA ILE A 180 -6.80 -15.40 24.65
C ILE A 180 -6.42 -16.79 24.17
N ASP A 181 -7.27 -17.78 24.44
CA ASP A 181 -7.15 -19.11 23.86
C ASP A 181 -7.85 -19.18 22.50
N TRP A 182 -7.07 -18.94 21.43
CA TRP A 182 -7.56 -19.04 20.05
C TRP A 182 -8.08 -20.44 19.68
N SER A 183 -7.75 -21.50 20.43
CA SER A 183 -8.29 -22.84 20.18
C SER A 183 -9.69 -23.08 20.78
N ASN A 184 -10.18 -22.14 21.61
CA ASN A 184 -11.45 -22.26 22.34
C ASN A 184 -12.27 -20.97 22.28
N ILE A 185 -12.43 -20.38 21.08
CA ILE A 185 -13.21 -19.17 20.89
C ILE A 185 -14.71 -19.47 21.00
N LYS A 186 -15.42 -18.74 21.86
CA LYS A 186 -16.84 -18.99 22.17
C LYS A 186 -17.78 -17.89 21.68
N ARG A 187 -17.28 -16.65 21.53
CA ARG A 187 -18.09 -15.51 21.12
C ARG A 187 -17.34 -14.61 20.14
N PHE A 188 -18.12 -13.98 19.28
CA PHE A 188 -17.71 -12.90 18.40
C PHE A 188 -18.63 -11.70 18.60
N PHE A 189 -18.08 -10.49 18.44
CA PHE A 189 -18.81 -9.25 18.62
C PHE A 189 -18.45 -8.27 17.52
N PHE A 190 -19.45 -7.48 17.10
CA PHE A 190 -19.22 -6.22 16.42
C PHE A 190 -19.94 -5.11 17.21
N VAL A 191 -19.15 -4.13 17.66
CA VAL A 191 -19.54 -3.10 18.63
C VAL A 191 -19.52 -1.75 17.94
N VAL A 192 -20.54 -0.93 18.16
CA VAL A 192 -20.52 0.50 17.83
C VAL A 192 -20.43 1.27 19.14
N LYS A 193 -19.41 2.12 19.27
CA LYS A 193 -19.17 2.93 20.48
C LYS A 193 -18.78 4.37 20.13
N ARG A 194 -18.96 5.27 21.09
CA ARG A 194 -18.55 6.68 20.99
C ARG A 194 -17.12 6.83 20.44
N PRO A 195 -16.84 7.91 19.68
CA PRO A 195 -17.04 9.29 20.15
C PRO A 195 -18.37 9.96 19.77
N GLY A 196 -18.90 9.73 18.58
CA GLY A 196 -20.02 10.51 18.04
C GLY A 196 -21.36 10.32 18.75
N GLY A 197 -21.70 9.07 19.08
CA GLY A 197 -23.02 8.70 19.62
C GLY A 197 -24.10 8.70 18.53
N GLY A 198 -25.32 9.11 18.91
CA GLY A 198 -26.47 9.18 17.98
C GLY A 198 -27.03 7.82 17.60
N SER A 199 -27.78 7.80 16.49
CA SER A 199 -28.42 6.60 15.94
C SER A 199 -27.87 6.27 14.55
N GLY A 200 -27.95 5.00 14.17
CA GLY A 200 -27.52 4.55 12.85
C GLY A 200 -27.62 3.04 12.69
N GLN A 201 -27.07 2.54 11.59
CA GLN A 201 -27.05 1.12 11.25
C GLN A 201 -25.68 0.67 10.70
N LEU A 202 -25.32 -0.57 11.03
CA LEU A 202 -24.12 -1.25 10.55
C LEU A 202 -24.48 -2.71 10.31
N THR A 203 -24.23 -3.17 9.09
CA THR A 203 -24.58 -4.52 8.64
C THR A 203 -23.31 -5.34 8.45
N ILE A 204 -23.32 -6.57 8.98
CA ILE A 204 -22.27 -7.58 8.77
C ILE A 204 -22.85 -8.74 7.98
N ASP A 205 -22.17 -9.09 6.89
CA ASP A 205 -22.58 -10.18 5.99
C ASP A 205 -21.92 -11.49 6.40
N HIS A 206 -20.59 -11.52 6.49
CA HIS A 206 -19.88 -12.70 6.92
C HIS A 206 -18.55 -12.37 7.59
N LEU A 207 -18.09 -13.32 8.40
CA LEU A 207 -16.73 -13.40 8.94
C LEU A 207 -16.09 -14.65 8.38
N GLN A 208 -14.92 -14.50 7.79
CA GLN A 208 -14.07 -15.61 7.35
C GLN A 208 -12.66 -15.50 7.94
N ALA A 209 -11.92 -16.60 7.89
CA ALA A 209 -10.55 -16.69 8.37
C ALA A 209 -9.71 -17.55 7.41
N ASP A 210 -8.42 -17.25 7.33
CA ASP A 210 -7.47 -18.05 6.54
C ASP A 210 -6.06 -18.04 7.15
N ASN A 211 -5.20 -18.84 6.55
CA ASN A 211 -3.78 -18.92 6.85
C ASN A 211 -2.97 -18.41 5.64
N VAL A 212 -2.35 -17.26 5.82
CA VAL A 212 -1.63 -16.53 4.77
C VAL A 212 -0.41 -17.27 4.23
N GLN A 213 0.14 -18.23 4.98
CA GLN A 213 1.22 -19.11 4.50
C GLN A 213 0.77 -20.09 3.42
N GLN A 214 -0.53 -20.36 3.29
CA GLN A 214 -1.08 -21.26 2.28
C GLN A 214 -1.42 -20.53 0.97
N TRP A 215 -1.30 -19.21 0.94
CA TRP A 215 -1.63 -18.42 -0.23
C TRP A 215 -0.63 -18.62 -1.35
N ASN A 216 -1.14 -18.90 -2.55
CA ASN A 216 -0.35 -18.78 -3.77
C ASN A 216 0.18 -17.35 -3.89
N ARG A 217 1.45 -17.23 -4.25
CA ARG A 217 2.15 -15.96 -4.47
C ARG A 217 2.60 -15.88 -5.91
N GLN A 218 2.70 -14.66 -6.42
CA GLN A 218 3.34 -14.44 -7.72
C GLN A 218 4.81 -14.89 -7.62
N ASP A 219 5.38 -15.40 -8.72
CA ASP A 219 6.75 -15.91 -8.76
C ASP A 219 7.71 -14.95 -9.49
N LYS A 220 7.18 -13.90 -10.10
CA LYS A 220 7.91 -12.93 -10.92
C LYS A 220 7.24 -11.56 -10.92
N TYR A 221 7.98 -10.59 -11.44
CA TYR A 221 7.47 -9.27 -11.82
C TYR A 221 6.59 -9.38 -13.06
N HIS A 222 5.45 -8.69 -13.05
CA HIS A 222 4.53 -8.61 -14.18
C HIS A 222 4.70 -7.26 -14.87
N ALA A 223 5.32 -7.27 -16.05
CA ALA A 223 5.47 -6.08 -16.87
C ALA A 223 4.12 -5.60 -17.40
N SER A 224 3.96 -4.29 -17.46
CA SER A 224 2.96 -3.61 -18.28
C SER A 224 3.60 -3.09 -19.57
N THR A 225 2.81 -3.03 -20.64
CA THR A 225 3.14 -2.32 -21.87
C THR A 225 2.52 -0.94 -21.78
N GLY A 226 3.37 0.08 -21.73
CA GLY A 226 2.96 1.47 -21.65
C GLY A 226 2.26 1.98 -22.92
N ASP A 227 1.45 3.04 -22.78
CA ASP A 227 0.92 3.83 -23.89
C ASP A 227 1.55 5.23 -23.86
N SER A 228 2.39 5.53 -24.85
CA SER A 228 3.12 6.79 -24.93
C SER A 228 2.20 8.01 -25.05
N ASN A 229 1.01 7.86 -25.64
CA ASN A 229 0.05 8.96 -25.72
C ASN A 229 -0.56 9.24 -24.35
N ALA A 230 -0.97 8.18 -23.63
CA ALA A 230 -1.51 8.34 -22.28
C ALA A 230 -0.48 8.96 -21.31
N ALA A 231 0.79 8.57 -21.42
CA ALA A 231 1.89 9.21 -20.69
C ALA A 231 2.05 10.69 -21.06
N ARG A 232 2.02 11.02 -22.35
CA ARG A 232 2.11 12.41 -22.82
C ARG A 232 0.94 13.27 -22.33
N ASP A 233 -0.27 12.73 -22.37
CA ASP A 233 -1.47 13.39 -21.87
C ASP A 233 -1.34 13.68 -20.35
N ALA A 234 -0.80 12.73 -19.58
CA ALA A 234 -0.52 12.92 -18.15
C ALA A 234 0.49 14.06 -17.91
N VAL A 235 1.57 14.14 -18.70
CA VAL A 235 2.54 15.24 -18.63
C VAL A 235 1.89 16.57 -19.01
N ASP A 236 1.08 16.60 -20.06
CA ASP A 236 0.36 17.81 -20.49
C ASP A 236 -0.59 18.33 -19.41
N TYR A 237 -1.29 17.43 -18.71
CA TYR A 237 -2.07 17.78 -17.53
C TYR A 237 -1.20 18.43 -16.46
N ILE A 238 -0.10 17.77 -16.07
CA ILE A 238 0.81 18.27 -15.03
C ILE A 238 1.32 19.67 -15.41
N LEU A 239 1.84 19.85 -16.63
CA LEU A 239 2.33 21.15 -17.12
C LEU A 239 1.26 22.24 -17.03
N SER A 240 -0.01 21.90 -17.29
CA SER A 240 -1.12 22.85 -17.23
C SER A 240 -1.49 23.32 -15.82
N GLN A 241 -1.02 22.64 -14.76
CA GLN A 241 -1.32 23.02 -13.37
C GLN A 241 -0.37 24.07 -12.78
N GLN A 242 0.77 24.37 -13.43
CA GLN A 242 1.74 25.33 -12.88
C GLN A 242 1.20 26.76 -12.89
N LYS A 243 1.48 27.50 -11.81
CA LYS A 243 1.14 28.91 -11.61
C LYS A 243 2.33 29.85 -11.76
N ASP A 244 2.04 31.15 -11.66
CA ASP A 244 3.03 32.20 -11.79
C ASP A 244 4.12 32.13 -10.71
N THR A 245 3.80 31.58 -9.54
CA THR A 245 4.74 31.30 -8.44
C THR A 245 5.77 30.22 -8.77
N GLY A 246 5.47 29.31 -9.71
CA GLY A 246 6.25 28.08 -9.96
C GLY A 246 5.62 26.82 -9.38
N LEU A 247 4.70 26.96 -8.43
CA LEU A 247 3.95 25.85 -7.83
C LEU A 247 2.89 25.28 -8.77
N PHE A 248 2.55 24.01 -8.56
CA PHE A 248 1.50 23.28 -9.26
C PHE A 248 0.31 23.03 -8.33
N ILE A 249 -0.91 23.20 -8.83
CA ILE A 249 -2.12 22.85 -8.09
C ILE A 249 -2.18 21.33 -7.90
N SER A 250 -2.18 20.89 -6.65
CA SER A 250 -2.30 19.49 -6.23
C SER A 250 -3.60 18.84 -6.67
N TRP A 251 -4.74 19.48 -6.38
CA TRP A 251 -6.08 18.93 -6.63
C TRP A 251 -6.97 19.99 -7.27
N LYS A 252 -7.38 19.77 -8.51
CA LYS A 252 -8.21 20.73 -9.28
C LYS A 252 -9.62 20.89 -8.71
N GLY A 253 -10.15 19.83 -8.09
CA GLY A 253 -11.49 19.84 -7.48
C GLY A 253 -11.52 20.37 -6.04
N GLU A 254 -10.38 20.70 -5.46
CA GLU A 254 -10.31 21.16 -4.07
C GLU A 254 -10.88 22.59 -3.93
N PRO A 255 -11.74 22.88 -2.93
CA PRO A 255 -12.38 24.19 -2.79
C PRO A 255 -11.42 25.38 -2.67
N SER A 256 -10.22 25.15 -2.17
CA SER A 256 -9.14 26.13 -2.10
C SER A 256 -7.90 25.47 -2.68
N PRO A 257 -7.34 25.98 -3.79
CA PRO A 257 -6.17 25.37 -4.41
C PRO A 257 -5.01 25.29 -3.42
N LYS A 258 -4.37 24.14 -3.36
CA LYS A 258 -3.17 23.90 -2.56
C LYS A 258 -2.07 23.34 -3.45
N ALA A 259 -0.83 23.55 -3.06
CA ALA A 259 0.33 22.87 -3.57
C ALA A 259 1.00 22.14 -2.39
N TRP A 260 0.82 20.83 -2.32
CA TRP A 260 1.42 19.97 -1.29
C TRP A 260 2.82 19.54 -1.71
N LEU A 261 3.75 19.50 -0.76
CA LEU A 261 5.16 19.21 -0.98
C LEU A 261 5.40 17.86 -1.68
N TYR A 262 4.72 16.80 -1.24
CA TYR A 262 4.76 15.48 -1.88
C TYR A 262 4.38 15.54 -3.36
N ASP A 263 3.26 16.19 -3.68
CA ASP A 263 2.80 16.34 -5.06
C ASP A 263 3.80 17.13 -5.91
N GLN A 264 4.42 18.16 -5.34
CA GLN A 264 5.47 18.92 -6.03
C GLN A 264 6.71 18.06 -6.30
N ALA A 265 7.09 17.19 -5.37
CA ALA A 265 8.22 16.27 -5.56
C ALA A 265 7.95 15.27 -6.68
N LEU A 266 6.74 14.68 -6.74
CA LEU A 266 6.33 13.81 -7.83
C LEU A 266 6.34 14.54 -9.19
N VAL A 267 5.81 15.76 -9.24
CA VAL A 267 5.88 16.60 -10.45
C VAL A 267 7.32 16.86 -10.85
N LEU A 268 8.20 17.21 -9.92
CA LEU A 268 9.61 17.43 -10.23
C LEU A 268 10.27 16.17 -10.79
N ARG A 269 9.93 14.96 -10.29
CA ARG A 269 10.40 13.70 -10.88
C ARG A 269 9.93 13.51 -12.32
N VAL A 270 8.64 13.73 -12.60
CA VAL A 270 8.08 13.62 -13.97
C VAL A 270 8.75 14.63 -14.91
N LEU A 271 8.79 15.90 -14.52
CA LEU A 271 9.36 16.95 -15.36
C LEU A 271 10.87 16.83 -15.52
N THR A 272 11.57 16.30 -14.52
CA THR A 272 12.98 15.95 -14.65
C THR A 272 13.14 14.84 -15.68
N ARG A 273 12.34 13.77 -15.63
CA ARG A 273 12.42 12.67 -16.60
C ARG A 273 12.18 13.13 -18.04
N GLU A 274 11.19 14.00 -18.26
CA GLU A 274 10.86 14.53 -19.60
C GLU A 274 11.71 15.75 -20.01
N GLY A 275 12.33 16.43 -19.05
CA GLY A 275 13.09 17.64 -19.28
C GLY A 275 14.41 17.40 -19.99
N ILE A 276 14.81 18.37 -20.81
CA ILE A 276 16.08 18.40 -21.53
C ILE A 276 16.83 19.66 -21.10
N TRP A 277 18.03 19.48 -20.56
CA TRP A 277 18.97 20.56 -20.24
C TRP A 277 20.19 20.46 -21.14
N LEU A 278 20.70 21.61 -21.59
CA LEU A 278 21.96 21.69 -22.31
C LEU A 278 22.88 22.67 -21.57
N ASN A 279 23.98 22.15 -21.01
CA ASN A 279 24.91 22.92 -20.18
C ASN A 279 24.21 23.67 -19.03
N GLY A 280 23.32 23.01 -18.29
CA GLY A 280 22.57 23.63 -17.20
C GLY A 280 21.37 24.48 -17.61
N ASN A 281 21.12 24.67 -18.91
CA ASN A 281 20.02 25.52 -19.38
C ASN A 281 18.84 24.67 -19.88
N PRO A 282 17.60 24.98 -19.44
CA PRO A 282 16.42 24.24 -19.87
C PRO A 282 16.10 24.51 -21.36
N ILE A 283 15.83 23.45 -22.12
CA ILE A 283 15.60 23.50 -23.57
C ILE A 283 14.13 23.31 -23.95
N ASN A 284 13.41 22.43 -23.25
CA ASN A 284 11.99 22.18 -23.46
C ASN A 284 11.12 22.76 -22.34
N ASN A 285 9.80 22.69 -22.54
CA ASN A 285 8.83 23.27 -21.62
C ASN A 285 8.86 22.56 -20.25
N GLU A 286 9.09 21.25 -20.25
CA GLU A 286 9.21 20.43 -19.05
C GLU A 286 10.39 20.88 -18.18
N ALA A 287 11.57 21.05 -18.78
CA ALA A 287 12.74 21.58 -18.08
C ALA A 287 12.50 23.01 -17.57
N LEU A 288 11.93 23.89 -18.38
CA LEU A 288 11.61 25.27 -17.98
C LEU A 288 10.67 25.32 -16.76
N LYS A 289 9.69 24.42 -16.71
CA LYS A 289 8.75 24.35 -15.59
C LYS A 289 9.37 23.70 -14.36
N ALA A 290 10.24 22.70 -14.53
CA ALA A 290 11.01 22.11 -13.45
C ALA A 290 11.92 23.16 -12.78
N ASP A 291 12.69 23.91 -13.56
CA ASP A 291 13.56 24.99 -13.06
C ASP A 291 12.76 26.00 -12.23
N LYS A 292 11.59 26.43 -12.72
CA LYS A 292 10.73 27.38 -12.01
C LYS A 292 10.18 26.83 -10.69
N LEU A 293 9.89 25.52 -10.62
CA LEU A 293 9.49 24.88 -9.37
C LEU A 293 10.67 24.81 -8.39
N VAL A 294 11.85 24.41 -8.87
CA VAL A 294 13.08 24.36 -8.07
C VAL A 294 13.42 25.74 -7.52
N ASP A 295 13.35 26.80 -8.33
CA ASP A 295 13.54 28.17 -7.88
C ASP A 295 12.61 28.51 -6.70
N PHE A 296 11.33 28.14 -6.77
CA PHE A 296 10.40 28.36 -5.67
C PHE A 296 10.78 27.55 -4.43
N ILE A 297 11.01 26.25 -4.57
CA ILE A 297 11.31 25.33 -3.46
C ILE A 297 12.61 25.72 -2.76
N SER A 298 13.66 26.05 -3.49
CA SER A 298 14.93 26.51 -2.93
C SER A 298 14.77 27.81 -2.13
N ASN A 299 13.88 28.72 -2.56
CA ASN A 299 13.62 29.97 -1.86
C ASN A 299 12.63 29.84 -0.68
N GLN A 300 12.02 28.67 -0.49
CA GLN A 300 11.07 28.40 0.61
C GLN A 300 11.61 27.41 1.64
N GLN A 301 12.87 26.98 1.52
CA GLN A 301 13.50 26.17 2.56
C GLN A 301 13.66 26.98 3.84
N MET A 302 13.32 26.37 4.97
CA MET A 302 13.44 26.94 6.30
C MET A 302 14.90 26.93 6.76
N GLU A 303 15.23 27.71 7.79
CA GLU A 303 16.60 27.87 8.29
C GLU A 303 17.24 26.55 8.77
N ASP A 304 16.43 25.59 9.22
CA ASP A 304 16.85 24.27 9.66
C ASP A 304 16.82 23.21 8.55
N GLY A 305 16.52 23.58 7.30
CA GLY A 305 16.64 22.70 6.13
C GLY A 305 15.36 21.99 5.67
N HIS A 306 14.26 22.06 6.42
CA HIS A 306 12.97 21.51 5.99
C HIS A 306 12.15 22.51 5.17
N TRP A 307 11.04 22.05 4.60
CA TRP A 307 10.05 22.89 3.92
C TRP A 307 8.68 22.82 4.62
N PRO A 308 7.90 23.91 4.60
CA PRO A 308 6.47 23.85 4.88
C PRO A 308 5.78 22.78 4.02
N ARG A 309 4.82 22.06 4.58
CA ARG A 309 4.12 20.98 3.86
C ARG A 309 3.27 21.47 2.69
N GLY A 310 2.78 22.71 2.71
CA GLY A 310 1.94 23.19 1.62
C GLY A 310 1.76 24.69 1.54
N TRP A 311 1.46 25.14 0.32
CA TRP A 311 1.33 26.55 -0.05
C TRP A 311 0.05 26.82 -0.84
N ASP A 312 -0.34 28.09 -0.85
CA ASP A 312 -1.26 28.65 -1.81
C ASP A 312 -0.52 28.81 -3.15
N PRO A 313 -0.95 28.12 -4.22
CA PRO A 313 -0.21 28.09 -5.48
C PRO A 313 -0.27 29.42 -6.25
N GLU A 314 -1.23 30.30 -5.96
CA GLU A 314 -1.37 31.59 -6.65
C GLU A 314 -0.48 32.66 -6.01
N THR A 315 -0.30 32.61 -4.69
CA THR A 315 0.41 33.65 -3.92
C THR A 315 1.75 33.21 -3.36
N GLY A 316 2.00 31.90 -3.25
CA GLY A 316 3.16 31.33 -2.57
C GLY A 316 3.08 31.41 -1.05
N ALA A 317 1.94 31.81 -0.48
CA ALA A 317 1.77 31.88 0.96
C ALA A 317 1.75 30.48 1.59
N ILE A 318 2.45 30.31 2.70
CA ILE A 318 2.45 29.05 3.45
C ILE A 318 1.06 28.79 4.04
N LEU A 319 0.51 27.61 3.77
CA LEU A 319 -0.77 27.13 4.30
C LEU A 319 -0.60 26.08 5.40
N SER A 320 0.50 25.33 5.39
CA SER A 320 0.80 24.31 6.39
C SER A 320 2.29 24.27 6.72
N TYR A 321 2.60 24.35 8.02
CA TYR A 321 3.94 24.19 8.58
C TYR A 321 4.17 22.77 9.14
N ASP A 322 3.33 21.80 8.76
CA ASP A 322 3.56 20.39 9.08
C ASP A 322 4.93 19.95 8.53
N GLU A 323 5.64 19.12 9.28
CA GLU A 323 7.00 18.66 8.99
C GLU A 323 7.03 17.15 8.69
N TRP A 324 5.97 16.60 8.08
CA TRP A 324 5.91 15.18 7.74
C TRP A 324 7.15 14.73 6.97
N VAL A 325 7.92 13.81 7.58
CA VAL A 325 9.26 13.44 7.12
C VAL A 325 9.27 12.82 5.72
N GLY A 326 8.20 12.11 5.34
CA GLY A 326 8.08 11.51 4.00
C GLY A 326 8.10 12.56 2.90
N ASP A 327 7.32 13.64 3.05
CA ASP A 327 7.25 14.73 2.06
C ASP A 327 8.62 15.43 1.90
N GLN A 328 9.35 15.61 3.01
CA GLN A 328 10.69 16.20 3.00
C GLN A 328 11.69 15.31 2.26
N ALA A 329 11.61 14.00 2.48
CA ALA A 329 12.49 13.03 1.86
C ALA A 329 12.21 12.87 0.36
N TRP A 330 10.94 12.85 -0.05
CA TRP A 330 10.54 12.87 -1.46
C TRP A 330 11.07 14.10 -2.18
N MET A 331 10.96 15.30 -1.58
CA MET A 331 11.51 16.51 -2.20
C MET A 331 13.04 16.48 -2.26
N THR A 332 13.71 16.03 -1.21
CA THR A 332 15.18 15.87 -1.18
C THR A 332 15.65 14.92 -2.30
N PHE A 333 14.98 13.77 -2.42
CA PHE A 333 15.20 12.82 -3.49
C PHE A 333 14.98 13.44 -4.88
N ALA A 334 13.86 14.13 -5.08
CA ALA A 334 13.53 14.75 -6.37
C ALA A 334 14.52 15.85 -6.77
N LEU A 335 14.95 16.71 -5.84
CA LEU A 335 15.96 17.74 -6.07
C LEU A 335 17.30 17.14 -6.44
N GLN A 336 17.70 16.04 -5.79
CA GLN A 336 18.95 15.37 -6.12
C GLN A 336 18.93 14.80 -7.54
N ILE A 337 17.85 14.14 -7.96
CA ILE A 337 17.79 13.65 -9.34
C ILE A 337 17.69 14.80 -10.36
N TYR A 338 16.96 15.86 -10.01
CA TYR A 338 16.95 17.08 -10.81
C TYR A 338 18.36 17.66 -10.97
N ARG A 339 19.14 17.78 -9.89
CA ARG A 339 20.52 18.30 -9.93
C ARG A 339 21.39 17.45 -10.85
N LEU A 340 21.36 16.13 -10.68
CA LEU A 340 22.15 15.21 -11.49
C LEU A 340 21.83 15.33 -12.98
N LYS A 341 20.54 15.42 -13.33
CA LYS A 341 20.13 15.50 -14.74
C LYS A 341 20.28 16.89 -15.36
N SER A 342 19.99 17.94 -14.59
CA SER A 342 20.07 19.32 -15.09
C SER A 342 21.50 19.85 -15.12
N GLY A 343 22.38 19.34 -14.26
CA GLY A 343 23.70 19.93 -13.99
C GLY A 343 23.63 21.22 -13.17
N ASN A 344 22.49 21.51 -12.52
CA ASN A 344 22.32 22.72 -11.72
C ASN A 344 22.86 22.54 -10.30
N ASP A 345 24.17 22.76 -10.14
CA ASP A 345 24.86 22.66 -8.85
C ASP A 345 24.43 23.71 -7.81
N SER A 346 23.68 24.74 -8.20
CA SER A 346 23.22 25.76 -7.24
C SER A 346 22.22 25.22 -6.22
N VAL A 347 21.62 24.05 -6.49
CA VAL A 347 20.67 23.37 -5.60
C VAL A 347 21.40 22.50 -4.56
N GLU A 348 22.69 22.22 -4.73
CA GLU A 348 23.45 21.35 -3.82
C GLU A 348 23.41 21.79 -2.35
N PRO A 349 23.58 23.08 -1.98
CA PRO A 349 23.46 23.51 -0.59
C PRO A 349 22.07 23.23 -0.01
N ILE A 350 21.02 23.41 -0.81
CA ILE A 350 19.62 23.18 -0.41
C ILE A 350 19.40 21.70 -0.10
N ILE A 351 19.93 20.81 -0.95
CA ILE A 351 19.88 19.36 -0.73
C ILE A 351 20.64 18.99 0.55
N ASN A 352 21.83 19.54 0.76
CA ASN A 352 22.64 19.25 1.94
C ASN A 352 21.94 19.67 3.24
N ASP A 353 21.32 20.84 3.28
CA ASP A 353 20.59 21.31 4.46
C ASP A 353 19.39 20.39 4.77
N ALA A 354 18.67 19.92 3.74
CA ALA A 354 17.57 18.96 3.91
C ALA A 354 18.05 17.58 4.37
N VAL A 355 19.18 17.10 3.84
CA VAL A 355 19.82 15.86 4.28
C VAL A 355 20.17 15.94 5.76
N GLU A 356 20.80 17.02 6.21
CA GLU A 356 21.15 17.18 7.63
C GLU A 356 19.90 17.19 8.53
N TRP A 357 18.83 17.88 8.11
CA TRP A 357 17.55 17.83 8.83
C TRP A 357 16.98 16.41 8.92
N LEU A 358 17.04 15.63 7.84
CA LEU A 358 16.58 14.23 7.82
C LEU A 358 17.44 13.34 8.73
N LYS A 359 18.76 13.54 8.75
CA LYS A 359 19.69 12.80 9.62
C LYS A 359 19.36 12.99 11.10
N GLU A 360 18.95 14.19 11.51
CA GLU A 360 18.53 14.45 12.89
C GLU A 360 17.32 13.62 13.32
N LYS A 361 16.51 13.12 12.37
CA LYS A 361 15.34 12.28 12.67
C LYS A 361 15.70 10.81 12.85
N ILE A 362 16.91 10.39 12.46
CA ILE A 362 17.33 8.99 12.53
C ILE A 362 17.71 8.63 13.98
N ASN A 363 17.02 7.66 14.56
CA ASN A 363 17.44 7.07 15.82
C ASN A 363 18.71 6.24 15.60
N MET A 364 19.86 6.75 16.05
CA MET A 364 21.17 6.12 15.82
C MET A 364 21.30 4.69 16.39
N ASN A 365 20.47 4.29 17.34
CA ASN A 365 20.50 2.94 17.93
C ASN A 365 19.64 1.94 17.16
N THR A 366 18.57 2.41 16.52
CA THR A 366 17.56 1.51 15.92
C THR A 366 17.41 1.69 14.42
N GLY A 367 17.96 2.76 13.82
CA GLY A 367 17.73 3.14 12.43
C GLY A 367 16.33 3.68 12.12
N LYS A 368 15.44 3.71 13.13
CA LYS A 368 14.06 4.21 12.97
C LYS A 368 14.05 5.73 12.85
N VAL A 369 13.32 6.23 11.87
CA VAL A 369 13.05 7.66 11.65
C VAL A 369 11.72 8.07 12.30
N VAL A 370 10.63 7.39 11.92
CA VAL A 370 9.26 7.69 12.36
C VAL A 370 8.49 6.39 12.63
N ASP A 371 7.35 6.46 13.33
CA ASP A 371 6.42 5.34 13.54
C ASP A 371 5.53 5.04 12.31
N SER A 372 6.11 5.12 11.11
CA SER A 372 5.45 4.78 9.83
C SER A 372 6.47 4.15 8.91
N THR A 373 6.17 2.96 8.36
CA THR A 373 7.05 2.26 7.42
C THR A 373 7.31 3.09 6.16
N GLU A 374 6.27 3.75 5.65
CA GLU A 374 6.32 4.71 4.53
C GLU A 374 7.39 5.78 4.76
N GLY A 375 7.25 6.55 5.86
CA GLY A 375 8.20 7.63 6.15
C GLY A 375 9.64 7.16 6.41
N ASN A 376 9.86 5.88 6.77
CA ASN A 376 11.22 5.34 6.87
C ASN A 376 11.80 5.00 5.49
N VAL A 377 11.03 4.38 4.59
CA VAL A 377 11.51 4.04 3.25
C VAL A 377 11.76 5.29 2.40
N ASP A 378 10.97 6.35 2.61
CA ASP A 378 11.18 7.64 1.92
C ASP A 378 12.55 8.22 2.26
N VAL A 379 12.91 8.25 3.55
CA VAL A 379 14.23 8.72 3.99
C VAL A 379 15.34 7.81 3.49
N TRP A 380 15.11 6.49 3.42
CA TRP A 380 16.09 5.58 2.82
C TRP A 380 16.39 5.94 1.36
N TRP A 381 15.37 6.24 0.55
CA TRP A 381 15.55 6.69 -0.83
C TRP A 381 16.27 8.04 -0.93
N ALA A 382 15.95 8.99 -0.05
CA ALA A 382 16.67 10.26 0.00
C ALA A 382 18.15 10.07 0.37
N MET A 383 18.45 9.23 1.36
CA MET A 383 19.83 8.96 1.82
C MET A 383 20.65 8.23 0.74
N THR A 384 20.06 7.25 0.06
CA THR A 384 20.74 6.54 -1.04
C THR A 384 21.02 7.45 -2.23
N ALA A 385 20.04 8.26 -2.66
CA ALA A 385 20.23 9.18 -3.77
C ALA A 385 21.26 10.28 -3.51
N THR A 386 21.42 10.69 -2.25
CA THR A 386 22.39 11.70 -1.81
C THR A 386 23.71 11.12 -1.30
N GLU A 387 23.94 9.82 -1.52
CA GLU A 387 25.18 9.11 -1.15
C GLU A 387 25.48 9.07 0.37
N ASN A 388 24.47 9.23 1.22
CA ASN A 388 24.57 9.09 2.68
C ASN A 388 24.39 7.61 3.09
N ILE A 389 25.35 6.78 2.65
CA ILE A 389 25.24 5.32 2.71
C ILE A 389 25.22 4.77 4.13
N GLU A 390 25.92 5.39 5.09
CA GLU A 390 25.92 4.92 6.49
C GLU A 390 24.53 5.06 7.13
N GLU A 391 23.85 6.17 6.87
CA GLU A 391 22.48 6.42 7.31
C GLU A 391 21.48 5.51 6.58
N ALA A 392 21.64 5.35 5.27
CA ALA A 392 20.84 4.41 4.48
C ALA A 392 20.96 2.97 5.02
N GLU A 393 22.16 2.53 5.41
CA GLU A 393 22.38 1.19 5.97
C GLU A 393 21.62 0.99 7.29
N ARG A 394 21.63 2.00 8.18
CA ARG A 394 20.88 1.93 9.45
C ARG A 394 19.38 1.82 9.21
N ILE A 395 18.84 2.63 8.30
CA ILE A 395 17.42 2.59 7.97
C ILE A 395 17.06 1.26 7.30
N LYS A 396 17.93 0.73 6.43
CA LYS A 396 17.78 -0.58 5.81
C LYS A 396 17.63 -1.69 6.85
N GLU A 397 18.52 -1.72 7.85
CA GLU A 397 18.45 -2.69 8.94
C GLU A 397 17.11 -2.61 9.70
N TYR A 398 16.62 -1.39 9.97
CA TYR A 398 15.31 -1.18 10.57
C TYR A 398 14.17 -1.72 9.69
N LEU A 399 14.11 -1.32 8.42
CA LEU A 399 13.05 -1.73 7.48
C LEU A 399 13.01 -3.25 7.26
N LEU A 400 14.16 -3.92 7.28
CA LEU A 400 14.23 -5.38 7.23
C LEU A 400 13.80 -6.03 8.54
N SER A 401 13.99 -5.37 9.68
CA SER A 401 13.60 -5.89 11.00
C SER A 401 12.09 -5.88 11.26
N ILE A 402 11.34 -5.00 10.59
CA ILE A 402 9.88 -4.87 10.75
C ILE A 402 9.08 -5.74 9.77
N TRP A 403 9.76 -6.46 8.88
CA TRP A 403 9.16 -7.44 7.98
C TRP A 403 8.39 -8.51 8.76
N ASP A 404 7.13 -8.73 8.39
CA ASP A 404 6.33 -9.78 9.01
C ASP A 404 6.63 -11.13 8.37
N HIS A 405 7.37 -11.99 9.08
CA HIS A 405 7.72 -13.32 8.60
C HIS A 405 6.52 -14.28 8.47
N ASP A 406 5.43 -14.05 9.21
CA ASP A 406 4.25 -14.91 9.24
C ASP A 406 3.25 -14.51 8.16
N LEU A 407 3.07 -13.23 7.91
CA LEU A 407 2.11 -12.74 6.91
C LEU A 407 2.76 -12.37 5.58
N LYS A 408 4.09 -12.25 5.56
CA LYS A 408 4.91 -11.95 4.38
C LYS A 408 4.55 -10.61 3.74
N TYR A 409 4.57 -9.57 4.55
CA TYR A 409 4.28 -8.18 4.15
C TYR A 409 5.01 -7.20 5.08
N TRP A 410 5.01 -5.92 4.71
CA TRP A 410 5.43 -4.84 5.61
C TRP A 410 4.21 -4.19 6.28
N PRO A 411 4.15 -4.11 7.61
CA PRO A 411 3.06 -3.42 8.28
C PRO A 411 3.13 -1.90 8.03
N ARG A 412 2.01 -1.18 8.19
CA ARG A 412 1.97 0.29 8.09
C ARG A 412 2.96 0.97 9.04
N GLY A 413 3.19 0.35 10.20
CA GLY A 413 4.25 0.74 11.13
C GLY A 413 4.59 -0.38 12.09
N PHE A 414 5.66 -0.22 12.88
CA PHE A 414 6.18 -1.26 13.78
C PHE A 414 5.14 -1.81 14.77
N ASN A 415 4.32 -0.93 15.36
CA ASN A 415 3.23 -1.31 16.27
C ASN A 415 1.85 -1.22 15.61
N ASP A 416 1.83 -1.17 14.27
CA ASP A 416 0.64 -0.90 13.48
C ASP A 416 0.56 -1.87 12.31
N PRO A 417 0.01 -3.08 12.57
CA PRO A 417 -0.04 -4.14 11.57
C PRO A 417 -1.12 -3.91 10.50
N VAL A 418 -1.70 -2.71 10.40
CA VAL A 418 -2.59 -2.35 9.28
C VAL A 418 -1.85 -2.56 7.96
N VAL A 419 -2.57 -3.05 6.97
CA VAL A 419 -2.06 -3.21 5.61
C VAL A 419 -2.20 -1.87 4.90
N ALA A 420 -1.11 -1.38 4.32
CA ALA A 420 -1.12 -0.19 3.50
C ALA A 420 -0.40 -0.48 2.17
N ILE A 421 -0.97 -0.03 1.06
CA ILE A 421 -0.41 -0.32 -0.27
C ILE A 421 0.96 0.31 -0.50
N ASP A 422 1.18 1.55 -0.06
CA ASP A 422 2.47 2.25 -0.19
C ASP A 422 3.59 1.45 0.47
N CYS A 423 3.29 0.87 1.63
CA CYS A 423 4.24 0.01 2.36
C CYS A 423 4.56 -1.29 1.63
N GLN A 424 3.74 -1.74 0.67
CA GLN A 424 4.05 -2.92 -0.14
C GLN A 424 4.73 -2.54 -1.44
N THR A 425 4.28 -1.47 -2.10
CA THR A 425 4.76 -1.03 -3.41
C THR A 425 6.13 -0.38 -3.29
N TRP A 426 6.34 0.54 -2.35
CA TRP A 426 7.61 1.24 -2.20
C TRP A 426 8.67 0.32 -1.60
N LEU A 427 8.27 -0.58 -0.68
CA LEU A 427 9.20 -1.56 -0.13
C LEU A 427 9.54 -2.67 -1.12
N PHE A 428 8.72 -2.92 -2.15
CA PHE A 428 9.14 -3.76 -3.27
C PHE A 428 10.35 -3.14 -3.99
N HIS A 429 10.31 -1.84 -4.30
CA HIS A 429 11.46 -1.16 -4.94
C HIS A 429 12.68 -1.14 -4.01
N PHE A 430 12.49 -0.89 -2.72
CA PHE A 430 13.56 -1.00 -1.71
C PHE A 430 14.17 -2.40 -1.72
N ALA A 431 13.35 -3.44 -1.57
CA ALA A 431 13.80 -4.82 -1.43
C ALA A 431 14.48 -5.34 -2.71
N ARG A 432 14.03 -4.90 -3.89
CA ARG A 432 14.64 -5.30 -5.17
C ARG A 432 15.91 -4.51 -5.51
N SER A 433 16.16 -3.38 -4.85
CA SER A 433 17.36 -2.58 -5.10
C SER A 433 18.62 -3.40 -4.84
N HIS A 434 19.70 -3.14 -5.57
CA HIS A 434 20.96 -3.86 -5.39
C HIS A 434 21.58 -3.67 -3.99
N TRP A 435 21.30 -2.55 -3.31
CA TRP A 435 21.72 -2.28 -1.93
C TRP A 435 21.09 -3.21 -0.89
N VAL A 436 19.90 -3.76 -1.19
CA VAL A 436 19.12 -4.61 -0.27
C VAL A 436 19.11 -6.07 -0.73
N ASN A 437 18.84 -6.32 -2.02
CA ASN A 437 18.87 -7.63 -2.66
C ASN A 437 17.99 -8.70 -1.97
N GLU A 438 16.76 -8.32 -1.62
CA GLU A 438 15.73 -9.13 -0.94
C GLU A 438 14.44 -9.19 -1.79
N LYS A 439 14.57 -9.25 -3.12
CA LYS A 439 13.46 -9.16 -4.09
C LYS A 439 12.29 -10.09 -3.78
N GLU A 440 12.55 -11.28 -3.23
CA GLU A 440 11.51 -12.24 -2.84
C GLU A 440 10.52 -11.64 -1.83
N LYS A 441 11.00 -10.87 -0.84
CA LYS A 441 10.12 -10.18 0.14
C LYS A 441 9.20 -9.18 -0.55
N GLY A 442 9.72 -8.41 -1.50
CA GLY A 442 8.92 -7.50 -2.32
C GLY A 442 7.81 -8.22 -3.08
N ILE A 443 8.15 -9.34 -3.72
CA ILE A 443 7.20 -10.17 -4.50
C ILE A 443 6.10 -10.72 -3.59
N GLU A 444 6.46 -11.22 -2.41
CA GLU A 444 5.52 -11.73 -1.42
C GLU A 444 4.57 -10.63 -0.91
N ALA A 445 5.10 -9.43 -0.64
CA ALA A 445 4.35 -8.25 -0.18
C ALA A 445 3.32 -7.78 -1.20
N LEU A 446 3.69 -7.67 -2.48
CA LEU A 446 2.77 -7.32 -3.56
C LEU A 446 1.65 -8.38 -3.68
N SER A 447 1.98 -9.67 -3.56
CA SER A 447 0.98 -10.73 -3.56
C SER A 447 0.02 -10.64 -2.37
N PHE A 448 0.51 -10.13 -1.23
CA PHE A 448 -0.33 -9.87 -0.07
C PHE A 448 -1.31 -8.73 -0.36
N ALA A 449 -0.82 -7.58 -0.83
CA ALA A 449 -1.66 -6.45 -1.25
C ALA A 449 -2.72 -6.85 -2.29
N ARG A 450 -2.34 -7.66 -3.28
CA ARG A 450 -3.23 -8.18 -4.33
C ARG A 450 -4.46 -8.90 -3.78
N LYS A 451 -4.32 -9.58 -2.65
CA LYS A 451 -5.37 -10.36 -2.02
C LYS A 451 -6.16 -9.55 -1.00
N THR A 452 -5.57 -8.52 -0.39
CA THR A 452 -6.17 -7.81 0.74
C THR A 452 -6.73 -6.45 0.41
N LEU A 453 -6.28 -5.80 -0.67
CA LEU A 453 -6.61 -4.40 -0.98
C LEU A 453 -7.31 -4.20 -2.33
N VAL A 454 -7.49 -5.25 -3.15
CA VAL A 454 -8.23 -5.12 -4.40
C VAL A 454 -9.70 -4.81 -4.13
N THR A 455 -10.23 -3.86 -4.89
CA THR A 455 -11.59 -3.32 -4.76
C THR A 455 -12.12 -2.83 -6.11
N THR A 456 -13.36 -2.35 -6.12
CA THR A 456 -14.05 -1.76 -7.26
C THR A 456 -14.54 -0.34 -6.98
N ASP A 457 -14.85 0.40 -8.04
CA ASP A 457 -15.65 1.63 -7.95
C ASP A 457 -17.09 1.32 -7.48
N GLU A 458 -17.88 2.36 -7.22
CA GLU A 458 -19.27 2.24 -6.76
C GLU A 458 -20.22 1.53 -7.73
N ASN A 459 -19.81 1.32 -8.99
CA ASN A 459 -20.60 0.63 -10.01
C ASN A 459 -20.07 -0.76 -10.38
N ASP A 460 -19.02 -1.26 -9.71
CA ASP A 460 -18.36 -2.52 -10.04
C ASP A 460 -17.83 -2.61 -11.50
N THR A 461 -17.44 -1.47 -12.06
CA THR A 461 -16.96 -1.33 -13.45
C THR A 461 -15.45 -1.14 -13.57
N ILE A 462 -14.84 -0.48 -12.60
CA ILE A 462 -13.40 -0.19 -12.56
C ILE A 462 -12.78 -0.97 -11.41
N CYS A 463 -11.70 -1.68 -11.72
CA CYS A 463 -10.96 -2.45 -10.74
C CYS A 463 -9.62 -1.81 -10.41
N GLY A 464 -9.24 -1.87 -9.14
CA GLY A 464 -7.95 -1.40 -8.67
C GLY A 464 -7.73 -1.77 -7.22
N PHE A 465 -6.97 -0.92 -6.53
CA PHE A 465 -6.60 -1.12 -5.14
C PHE A 465 -7.06 0.05 -4.30
N ASP A 466 -7.52 -0.24 -3.08
CA ASP A 466 -7.62 0.75 -2.01
C ASP A 466 -6.27 0.95 -1.31
N GLY A 467 -6.12 2.04 -0.56
CA GLY A 467 -4.93 2.31 0.25
C GLY A 467 -4.83 1.44 1.50
N MET A 468 -5.93 1.24 2.25
CA MET A 468 -5.90 0.60 3.58
C MET A 468 -7.10 -0.32 3.91
N GLY A 469 -8.09 -0.45 3.02
CA GLY A 469 -9.16 -1.45 3.15
C GLY A 469 -10.27 -1.16 2.14
N PRO A 470 -10.89 -2.16 1.49
CA PRO A 470 -11.56 -1.92 0.21
C PRO A 470 -12.82 -1.07 0.37
N VAL A 471 -12.69 0.25 0.19
CA VAL A 471 -13.78 1.22 0.08
C VAL A 471 -13.94 1.60 -1.38
N SER A 472 -12.87 2.03 -2.03
CA SER A 472 -12.91 2.46 -3.43
C SER A 472 -11.52 2.38 -4.05
N VAL A 473 -11.48 2.38 -5.38
CA VAL A 473 -10.20 2.37 -6.09
C VAL A 473 -9.45 3.67 -5.81
N TRP A 474 -8.31 3.57 -5.13
CA TRP A 474 -7.32 4.61 -5.04
C TRP A 474 -6.42 4.55 -6.29
N CYS A 475 -6.63 5.48 -7.22
CA CYS A 475 -5.96 5.46 -8.52
C CYS A 475 -4.43 5.55 -8.38
N GLU A 476 -3.95 6.32 -7.40
CA GLU A 476 -2.54 6.44 -7.09
C GLU A 476 -1.95 5.10 -6.62
N GLY A 477 -2.49 4.49 -5.56
CA GLY A 477 -2.02 3.19 -5.07
C GLY A 477 -2.13 2.08 -6.11
N THR A 478 -3.16 2.12 -6.96
CA THR A 478 -3.29 1.20 -8.11
C THR A 478 -2.15 1.39 -9.10
N ALA A 479 -1.80 2.64 -9.43
CA ALA A 479 -0.71 2.95 -10.35
C ALA A 479 0.66 2.60 -9.73
N GLN A 480 0.85 2.82 -8.43
CA GLN A 480 2.04 2.35 -7.71
C GLN A 480 2.22 0.84 -7.80
N TYR A 481 1.13 0.07 -7.62
CA TYR A 481 1.16 -1.39 -7.72
C TYR A 481 1.55 -1.85 -9.14
N VAL A 482 1.05 -1.16 -10.17
CA VAL A 482 1.45 -1.40 -11.56
C VAL A 482 2.93 -1.06 -11.78
N ALA A 483 3.42 0.07 -11.27
CA ALA A 483 4.82 0.47 -11.38
C ALA A 483 5.77 -0.53 -10.67
N ALA A 484 5.33 -1.08 -9.53
CA ALA A 484 6.01 -2.18 -8.84
C ALA A 484 5.88 -3.54 -9.57
N GLY A 485 5.05 -3.63 -10.61
CA GLY A 485 4.79 -4.82 -11.41
C GLY A 485 4.26 -5.99 -10.61
N GLY A 486 3.27 -5.73 -9.76
CA GLY A 486 2.52 -6.78 -9.13
C GLY A 486 1.65 -7.57 -10.12
N GLU A 487 1.17 -8.73 -9.70
CA GLU A 487 0.30 -9.62 -10.44
C GLU A 487 -0.84 -8.86 -11.12
N ASP A 488 -1.10 -9.18 -12.39
CA ASP A 488 -2.09 -8.52 -13.25
C ASP A 488 -1.84 -7.03 -13.59
N SER A 489 -0.62 -6.53 -13.46
CA SER A 489 -0.28 -5.12 -13.75
C SER A 489 -0.86 -4.56 -15.06
N GLN A 490 -0.82 -5.30 -16.18
CA GLN A 490 -1.43 -4.82 -17.43
C GLN A 490 -2.96 -4.62 -17.32
N PHE A 491 -3.65 -5.48 -16.59
CA PHE A 491 -5.08 -5.38 -16.40
C PHE A 491 -5.43 -4.11 -15.60
N PHE A 492 -4.71 -3.86 -14.51
CA PHE A 492 -4.91 -2.64 -13.71
C PHE A 492 -4.51 -1.38 -14.47
N LEU A 493 -3.44 -1.42 -15.27
CA LEU A 493 -3.08 -0.30 -16.15
C LEU A 493 -4.20 0.01 -17.15
N ASN A 494 -4.79 -1.01 -17.77
CA ASN A 494 -5.91 -0.82 -18.70
C ASN A 494 -7.14 -0.19 -18.01
N ASN A 495 -7.40 -0.53 -16.75
CA ASN A 495 -8.47 0.11 -15.96
C ASN A 495 -8.16 1.59 -15.74
N LEU A 496 -6.93 1.94 -15.33
CA LEU A 496 -6.52 3.33 -15.16
C LEU A 496 -6.59 4.14 -16.46
N MET A 497 -6.10 3.57 -17.58
CA MET A 497 -6.19 4.22 -18.90
C MET A 497 -7.65 4.49 -19.30
N SER A 498 -8.58 3.59 -18.94
CA SER A 498 -10.00 3.77 -19.29
C SER A 498 -10.70 4.92 -18.56
N ILE A 499 -10.10 5.41 -17.46
CA ILE A 499 -10.63 6.51 -16.64
C ILE A 499 -9.75 7.77 -16.71
N GLN A 500 -8.72 7.79 -17.56
CA GLN A 500 -7.97 9.01 -17.82
C GLN A 500 -8.91 10.06 -18.44
N ASN A 501 -8.95 11.23 -17.82
CA ASN A 501 -9.78 12.33 -18.31
C ASN A 501 -9.26 12.85 -19.66
N PRO A 502 -10.12 13.49 -20.47
CA PRO A 502 -9.69 14.10 -21.73
C PRO A 502 -8.61 15.19 -21.60
N ASP A 503 -8.41 15.75 -20.39
CA ASP A 503 -7.32 16.69 -20.11
C ASP A 503 -6.03 16.01 -19.64
N GLY A 504 -5.99 14.68 -19.65
CA GLY A 504 -4.86 13.84 -19.27
C GLY A 504 -4.79 13.46 -17.79
N SER A 505 -5.65 14.05 -16.94
CA SER A 505 -5.63 13.79 -15.50
C SER A 505 -6.24 12.47 -15.09
N LEU A 506 -5.77 11.91 -13.99
CA LEU A 506 -6.44 10.85 -13.24
C LEU A 506 -7.13 11.43 -11.99
N PRO A 507 -8.34 10.95 -11.65
CA PRO A 507 -8.97 11.30 -10.39
C PRO A 507 -8.30 10.55 -9.22
N GLY A 508 -8.50 11.01 -7.98
CA GLY A 508 -8.05 10.27 -6.79
C GLY A 508 -8.74 8.91 -6.64
N CYS A 509 -10.05 8.87 -6.92
CA CYS A 509 -10.85 7.66 -7.08
C CYS A 509 -11.89 7.84 -8.21
N PRO A 510 -12.38 6.75 -8.82
CA PRO A 510 -13.38 6.81 -9.89
C PRO A 510 -14.83 7.05 -9.41
N ASP A 511 -15.09 6.97 -8.10
CA ASP A 511 -16.42 7.18 -7.53
C ASP A 511 -16.88 8.63 -7.68
N THR A 512 -18.19 8.87 -7.70
CA THR A 512 -18.75 10.23 -7.71
C THR A 512 -18.68 10.93 -6.34
N LYS A 513 -18.48 10.17 -5.27
CA LYS A 513 -18.45 10.63 -3.88
C LYS A 513 -17.02 10.67 -3.33
N THR A 514 -16.75 11.67 -2.48
CA THR A 514 -15.54 11.68 -1.64
C THR A 514 -15.74 10.79 -0.42
N TRP A 515 -14.80 9.90 -0.16
CA TRP A 515 -14.72 9.09 1.05
C TRP A 515 -13.63 9.62 1.97
N THR A 516 -13.94 9.71 3.26
CA THR A 516 -13.02 10.08 4.33
C THR A 516 -13.23 9.16 5.52
N GLY A 517 -12.18 8.79 6.24
CA GLY A 517 -12.28 8.03 7.48
C GLY A 517 -11.05 7.17 7.76
N CYS A 518 -11.24 6.01 8.37
CA CYS A 518 -10.15 5.09 8.73
C CYS A 518 -9.33 4.56 7.55
N PHE A 519 -9.85 4.60 6.33
CA PHE A 519 -9.17 4.13 5.11
C PHE A 519 -8.56 5.25 4.27
N GLY A 520 -8.48 6.46 4.83
CA GLY A 520 -7.85 7.61 4.17
C GLY A 520 -8.85 8.51 3.44
N TRP A 521 -8.32 9.29 2.50
CA TRP A 521 -9.08 10.27 1.72
C TRP A 521 -9.09 9.89 0.24
N LEU A 522 -10.29 9.60 -0.28
CA LEU A 522 -10.53 9.21 -1.67
C LEU A 522 -11.48 10.22 -2.28
N SER A 523 -11.07 10.92 -3.34
CA SER A 523 -11.92 11.93 -3.98
C SER A 523 -11.99 11.76 -5.50
N PRO A 524 -13.12 12.15 -6.14
CA PRO A 524 -13.24 12.21 -7.60
C PRO A 524 -12.34 13.26 -8.25
N TRP A 525 -11.59 14.04 -7.49
CA TRP A 525 -10.88 15.19 -8.00
C TRP A 525 -9.68 14.76 -8.82
N SER A 526 -9.47 15.40 -9.97
CA SER A 526 -8.22 15.31 -10.72
C SER A 526 -7.05 15.79 -9.86
N GLY A 527 -6.03 14.95 -9.70
CA GLY A 527 -4.89 15.18 -8.80
C GLY A 527 -3.53 15.02 -9.47
N LEU A 528 -2.50 15.68 -8.95
CA LEU A 528 -1.12 15.51 -9.41
C LEU A 528 -0.58 14.13 -9.06
N ALA A 529 -0.71 13.69 -7.80
CA ALA A 529 -0.20 12.38 -7.38
C ALA A 529 -0.78 11.18 -8.17
N PRO A 530 -2.11 11.01 -8.32
CA PRO A 530 -2.63 9.91 -9.14
C PRO A 530 -2.19 10.01 -10.61
N THR A 531 -2.04 11.23 -11.15
CA THR A 531 -1.59 11.42 -12.55
C THR A 531 -0.10 11.12 -12.72
N ALA A 532 0.75 11.53 -11.78
CA ALA A 532 2.19 11.26 -11.79
C ALA A 532 2.48 9.77 -11.62
N TRP A 533 1.82 9.10 -10.68
CA TRP A 533 1.95 7.65 -10.52
C TRP A 533 1.43 6.87 -11.72
N PHE A 534 0.35 7.32 -12.37
CA PHE A 534 -0.10 6.75 -13.63
C PHE A 534 0.96 6.89 -14.74
N TYR A 535 1.62 8.05 -14.83
CA TYR A 535 2.76 8.22 -15.72
C TYR A 535 3.91 7.24 -15.39
N PHE A 536 4.25 7.03 -14.11
CA PHE A 536 5.28 6.05 -13.71
C PHE A 536 4.87 4.60 -13.98
N ALA A 537 3.59 4.25 -13.84
CA ALA A 537 3.05 2.95 -14.20
C ALA A 537 3.21 2.62 -15.70
N ILE A 538 3.31 3.66 -16.54
CA ILE A 538 3.52 3.55 -17.99
C ILE A 538 5.01 3.59 -18.35
N THR A 539 5.78 4.45 -17.70
CA THR A 539 7.15 4.82 -18.11
C THR A 539 8.26 4.24 -17.25
N GLY A 540 7.90 3.49 -16.19
CA GLY A 540 8.85 2.94 -15.23
C GLY A 540 8.83 3.67 -13.89
N ASP A 541 9.25 2.98 -12.84
CA ASP A 541 9.11 3.44 -11.47
C ASP A 541 9.91 4.72 -11.15
N PRO A 542 9.51 5.53 -10.15
CA PRO A 542 10.15 6.81 -9.86
C PRO A 542 11.43 6.68 -9.02
N PHE A 543 11.82 5.48 -8.58
CA PHE A 543 12.93 5.28 -7.65
C PHE A 543 14.27 5.03 -8.34
N HIS A 544 14.27 4.81 -9.66
CA HIS A 544 15.49 4.72 -10.45
C HIS A 544 16.29 6.02 -10.40
N LEU A 545 17.60 5.89 -10.14
CA LEU A 545 18.54 7.01 -10.16
C LEU A 545 18.82 7.52 -11.59
N ASN A 546 18.24 6.88 -12.63
CA ASN A 546 18.53 7.12 -14.04
C ASN A 546 20.05 7.12 -14.28
N LEU A 547 20.72 6.03 -13.87
CA LEU A 547 22.14 5.87 -14.16
C LEU A 547 22.32 5.77 -15.67
N GLU A 548 23.09 6.68 -16.24
CA GLU A 548 23.48 6.63 -17.64
C GLU A 548 24.13 5.27 -17.91
N GLY A 549 23.63 4.55 -18.91
CA GLY A 549 24.05 3.20 -19.24
C GLY A 549 23.33 2.04 -18.52
N ASP A 550 22.40 2.29 -17.58
CA ASP A 550 21.57 1.26 -16.96
C ASP A 550 20.27 1.01 -17.76
N LEU A 551 20.41 0.23 -18.82
CA LEU A 551 19.35 -0.06 -19.78
C LEU A 551 18.37 -1.15 -19.34
N ASN A 552 18.68 -1.90 -18.29
CA ASN A 552 17.78 -2.89 -17.72
C ASN A 552 17.00 -2.34 -16.50
N HIS A 553 17.40 -1.16 -16.01
CA HIS A 553 16.82 -0.46 -14.86
C HIS A 553 16.90 -1.30 -13.57
N ASP A 554 18.08 -1.85 -13.26
CA ASP A 554 18.37 -2.50 -11.98
C ASP A 554 19.20 -1.62 -11.02
N ASN A 555 19.46 -0.38 -11.44
CA ASN A 555 20.35 0.59 -10.80
C ASN A 555 21.82 0.11 -10.76
N GLU A 556 22.25 -0.79 -11.63
CA GLU A 556 23.64 -1.13 -11.87
C GLU A 556 23.98 -1.03 -13.36
N ILE A 557 25.19 -0.56 -13.67
CA ILE A 557 25.70 -0.63 -15.03
C ILE A 557 26.43 -1.97 -15.16
N THR A 558 25.82 -2.93 -15.85
CA THR A 558 26.33 -4.29 -15.99
C THR A 558 26.59 -4.65 -17.46
N PRO A 559 27.24 -5.79 -17.75
CA PRO A 559 27.32 -6.28 -19.12
C PRO A 559 25.95 -6.60 -19.75
N VAL A 560 24.88 -6.76 -18.97
CA VAL A 560 23.52 -6.94 -19.50
C VAL A 560 23.08 -5.67 -20.21
N ASP A 561 23.38 -4.51 -19.65
CA ASP A 561 23.00 -3.21 -20.21
C ASP A 561 23.74 -2.94 -21.52
N ALA A 562 25.02 -3.29 -21.58
CA ALA A 562 25.78 -3.25 -22.83
C ALA A 562 25.16 -4.14 -23.92
N VAL A 563 24.63 -5.31 -23.55
CA VAL A 563 23.92 -6.20 -24.49
C VAL A 563 22.60 -5.59 -24.93
N ILE A 564 21.87 -4.89 -24.06
CA ILE A 564 20.65 -4.15 -24.42
C ILE A 564 20.99 -2.99 -25.36
N ALA A 565 22.05 -2.22 -25.10
CA ALA A 565 22.53 -1.16 -26.00
C ALA A 565 22.88 -1.70 -27.38
N LEU A 566 23.57 -2.85 -27.45
CA LEU A 566 23.84 -3.51 -28.73
C LEU A 566 22.55 -3.92 -29.45
N LYS A 567 21.51 -4.34 -28.72
CA LYS A 567 20.22 -4.69 -29.31
C LYS A 567 19.52 -3.45 -29.87
N LEU A 568 19.50 -2.35 -29.11
CA LEU A 568 18.90 -1.07 -29.51
C LEU A 568 19.62 -0.46 -30.71
N SER A 569 20.97 -0.48 -30.74
CA SER A 569 21.75 -0.02 -31.89
C SER A 569 21.46 -0.79 -33.19
N VAL A 570 21.07 -2.06 -33.09
CA VAL A 570 20.69 -2.88 -34.25
C VAL A 570 19.24 -2.67 -34.65
N SER A 571 18.32 -2.45 -33.70
CA SER A 571 16.91 -2.17 -34.01
C SER A 571 16.69 -0.74 -34.50
N GLY A 572 17.60 0.19 -34.18
CA GLY A 572 17.44 1.62 -34.40
C GLY A 572 16.44 2.26 -33.41
N GLU A 573 16.09 1.53 -32.35
CA GLU A 573 15.33 2.07 -31.23
C GLU A 573 16.22 2.99 -30.41
N TYR A 574 15.66 4.07 -29.89
CA TYR A 574 16.37 5.07 -29.11
C TYR A 574 15.92 5.01 -27.65
N ASP A 575 16.89 5.01 -26.75
CA ASP A 575 16.70 5.13 -25.31
C ASP A 575 17.72 6.15 -24.79
N PRO A 576 17.30 7.29 -24.21
CA PRO A 576 18.21 8.31 -23.72
C PRO A 576 19.11 7.84 -22.58
N ILE A 577 18.79 6.74 -21.89
CA ILE A 577 19.68 6.14 -20.88
C ILE A 577 20.81 5.33 -21.54
N GLY A 578 20.57 4.82 -22.75
CA GLY A 578 21.55 4.04 -23.51
C GLY A 578 22.43 4.85 -24.46
N ASP A 579 22.14 6.14 -24.66
CA ASP A 579 22.94 7.09 -25.45
C ASP A 579 23.91 7.79 -24.51
N VAL A 580 25.01 7.12 -24.20
CA VAL A 580 25.95 7.52 -23.14
C VAL A 580 27.09 8.40 -23.68
N ASP A 581 27.08 8.68 -24.99
CA ASP A 581 27.97 9.66 -25.63
C ASP A 581 27.24 10.93 -26.14
N ASP A 582 25.92 11.02 -25.91
CA ASP A 582 25.03 12.16 -26.20
C ASP A 582 25.03 12.56 -27.68
N ASP A 583 25.15 11.57 -28.59
CA ASP A 583 25.14 11.79 -30.04
C ASP A 583 23.73 11.68 -30.68
N SER A 584 22.70 11.48 -29.84
CA SER A 584 21.29 11.26 -30.18
C SER A 584 21.03 9.94 -30.92
N GLN A 585 21.93 8.96 -30.82
CA GLN A 585 21.78 7.61 -31.35
C GLN A 585 22.43 6.58 -30.44
N ILE A 586 21.75 5.46 -30.18
CA ILE A 586 22.44 4.32 -29.55
C ILE A 586 23.25 3.58 -30.60
N THR A 587 24.55 3.53 -30.41
CA THR A 587 25.50 2.86 -31.27
C THR A 587 26.27 1.75 -30.53
N SER A 588 27.15 1.07 -31.25
CA SER A 588 28.09 0.14 -30.60
C SER A 588 29.12 0.85 -29.71
N LEU A 589 29.30 2.17 -29.85
CA LEU A 589 30.18 2.96 -28.99
C LEU A 589 29.57 3.09 -27.60
N ASP A 590 28.29 3.39 -27.51
CA ASP A 590 27.55 3.42 -26.24
C ASP A 590 27.62 2.10 -25.51
N ALA A 591 27.33 1.00 -26.22
CA ALA A 591 27.44 -0.32 -25.65
C ALA A 591 28.86 -0.64 -25.13
N LEU A 592 29.90 -0.14 -25.79
CA LEU A 592 31.28 -0.30 -25.34
C LEU A 592 31.55 0.54 -24.09
N MET A 593 31.07 1.78 -24.04
CA MET A 593 31.20 2.66 -22.89
C MET A 593 30.49 2.08 -21.66
N ILE A 594 29.25 1.62 -21.84
CA ILE A 594 28.49 0.87 -20.83
C ILE A 594 29.26 -0.36 -20.34
N LEU A 595 29.81 -1.17 -21.25
CA LEU A 595 30.59 -2.36 -20.88
C LEU A 595 31.89 -2.00 -20.13
N GLN A 596 32.54 -0.90 -20.50
CA GLN A 596 33.74 -0.42 -19.82
C GLN A 596 33.42 0.11 -18.43
N THR A 597 32.30 0.80 -18.27
CA THR A 597 31.79 1.26 -16.97
C THR A 597 31.42 0.08 -16.08
N ALA A 598 30.72 -0.91 -16.63
CA ALA A 598 30.42 -2.16 -15.94
C ALA A 598 31.67 -2.94 -15.49
N ALA A 599 32.79 -2.78 -16.21
CA ALA A 599 34.08 -3.37 -15.86
C ALA A 599 34.91 -2.50 -14.90
N GLY A 600 34.40 -1.33 -14.47
CA GLY A 600 35.11 -0.37 -13.64
C GLY A 600 36.31 0.30 -14.32
N VAL A 601 36.31 0.36 -15.65
CA VAL A 601 37.41 0.93 -16.46
C VAL A 601 37.21 2.42 -16.68
N VAL A 602 35.97 2.88 -16.84
CA VAL A 602 35.59 4.29 -17.03
C VAL A 602 34.35 4.61 -16.18
N SER A 603 34.03 5.90 -16.04
CA SER A 603 32.77 6.39 -15.49
C SER A 603 31.95 7.03 -16.61
N LEU A 604 30.63 6.85 -16.58
CA LEU A 604 29.70 7.63 -17.40
C LEU A 604 29.39 8.94 -16.68
#